data_AF-A0A0G4HMG3-F1
#
_entry.id   AF-A0A0G4HMG3-F1
#
_cell.length_a   1.000
_cell.length_b   1.000
_cell.length_c   1.000
_cell.angle_alpha   90.00
_cell.angle_beta   90.00
_cell.angle_gamma   90.00
#
_symmetry.space_group_name_H-M   'P 1'
#
loop_
_entity.id
_entity.type
_entity.pdbx_description
1 polymer ?
#
loop_
_entity_poly.entity_id
_entity_poly.type
_entity_poly.pdbx_seq_one_letter_code
_entity_poly.pdbx_strand_id
1 'polypeptide(L)' 'MWQKKRIKVILYTDSSPLHDQVWSGKAQTDSTMQEVLAWYMQELKAAGADLVWTSCKKNVANVLMKCAFPGGELA' A
#
# COMPACT_ATOMS: atom_id res chain seq x y z
N MET A 1 12.11 -1.00 -34.50
CA MET A 1 11.13 -1.61 -33.59
C MET A 1 11.73 -1.64 -32.19
N TRP A 2 11.38 -0.70 -31.32
CA TRP A 2 11.83 -0.73 -29.93
C TRP A 2 10.80 -1.52 -29.12
N GLN A 3 11.14 -2.75 -28.72
CA GLN A 3 10.33 -3.52 -27.78
C GLN A 3 10.29 -2.74 -26.46
N LYS A 4 9.15 -2.08 -26.17
CA LYS A 4 8.88 -1.44 -24.87
C LYS A 4 8.96 -2.54 -23.81
N LYS A 5 10.05 -2.59 -23.06
CA LYS A 5 10.22 -3.52 -21.94
C LYS A 5 9.08 -3.24 -20.95
N ARG A 6 8.17 -4.20 -20.76
CA ARG A 6 7.11 -4.05 -19.74
C ARG A 6 7.78 -4.07 -18.37
N ILE A 7 7.77 -2.94 -17.70
CA ILE A 7 8.23 -2.83 -16.31
C ILE A 7 7.04 -3.23 -15.44
N LYS A 8 7.25 -4.24 -14.58
CA LYS A 8 6.28 -4.65 -13.58
C LYS A 8 6.61 -3.92 -12.28
N VAL A 9 5.68 -3.10 -11.79
CA VAL A 9 5.81 -2.44 -10.49
C VAL A 9 5.19 -3.34 -9.44
N ILE A 10 5.91 -3.61 -8.36
CA ILE A 10 5.43 -4.37 -7.21
C ILE A 10 5.52 -3.45 -6.00
N LEU A 11 4.40 -3.30 -5.31
CA LEU A 11 4.29 -2.55 -4.08
C LEU A 11 4.11 -3.52 -2.91
N TYR A 12 5.02 -3.45 -1.94
CA TYR A 12 4.91 -4.22 -0.71
C TYR A 12 4.18 -3.42 0.37
N THR A 13 3.21 -4.04 1.04
CA THR A 13 2.45 -3.43 2.13
C THR A 13 2.32 -4.35 3.33
N ASP A 14 2.36 -3.79 4.53
CA ASP A 14 2.01 -4.42 5.80
C ASP A 14 0.73 -3.80 6.40
N SER A 15 -0.01 -3.01 5.61
CA SER A 15 -1.25 -2.34 6.03
C SER A 15 -2.45 -3.27 5.89
N SER A 16 -2.99 -3.73 7.01
CA SER A 16 -4.20 -4.57 7.05
C SER A 16 -5.42 -3.91 6.37
N PRO A 17 -5.72 -2.60 6.57
CA PRO A 17 -6.81 -1.95 5.86
C PRO A 17 -6.69 -2.00 4.33
N LEU A 18 -5.47 -1.78 3.80
CA LEU A 18 -5.22 -1.91 2.36
C LEU A 18 -5.40 -3.35 1.91
N HIS A 19 -4.85 -4.31 2.65
CA HIS A 19 -4.98 -5.72 2.33
C HIS A 19 -6.45 -6.17 2.31
N ASP A 20 -7.23 -5.73 3.30
CA ASP A 20 -8.64 -6.08 3.41
C ASP A 20 -9.47 -5.52 2.25
N GLN A 21 -9.18 -4.28 1.85
CA GLN A 21 -9.85 -3.63 0.72
C GLN A 21 -9.54 -4.32 -0.62
N VAL A 22 -8.33 -4.87 -0.80
CA VAL A 22 -7.89 -5.50 -2.06
C VAL A 22 -8.31 -6.96 -2.16
N TRP A 23 -8.16 -7.72 -1.07
CA TRP A 23 -8.23 -9.19 -1.11
C TRP A 23 -9.36 -9.78 -0.27
N SER A 24 -9.70 -9.21 0.89
CA SER A 24 -10.63 -9.85 1.81
C SER A 24 -12.08 -9.42 1.60
N GLY A 25 -12.32 -8.32 0.88
CA GLY A 25 -13.66 -7.75 0.67
C GLY A 25 -14.26 -7.14 1.94
N LYS A 26 -13.49 -7.06 3.04
CA LYS A 26 -13.86 -6.33 4.24
C LYS A 26 -13.62 -4.85 4.00
N ALA A 27 -14.70 -4.13 3.69
CA ALA A 27 -14.63 -2.69 3.56
C ALA A 27 -14.26 -2.04 4.92
N GLN A 28 -13.39 -1.04 4.89
CA GLN A 28 -13.19 -0.17 6.05
C GLN A 28 -14.52 0.45 6.48
N THR A 29 -14.75 0.63 7.77
CA THR A 29 -16.02 1.22 8.27
C THR A 29 -15.94 2.74 8.42
N ASP A 30 -14.73 3.27 8.53
CA ASP A 30 -14.48 4.71 8.56
C ASP A 30 -14.59 5.29 7.14
N SER A 31 -15.48 6.26 6.93
CA SER A 31 -15.78 6.82 5.61
C SER A 31 -14.59 7.58 5.03
N THR A 32 -13.80 8.25 5.85
CA THR A 32 -12.60 8.96 5.40
C THR A 32 -11.54 7.96 4.94
N MET A 33 -11.33 6.86 5.68
CA MET A 33 -10.42 5.80 5.28
C MET A 33 -10.91 5.07 4.02
N GLN A 34 -12.21 4.86 3.86
CA GLN A 34 -12.77 4.30 2.63
C GLN A 34 -12.41 5.15 1.40
N GLU A 35 -12.59 6.47 1.47
CA GLU A 35 -12.26 7.38 0.35
C GLU A 35 -10.77 7.35 0.01
N VAL A 36 -9.91 7.39 1.03
CA VAL A 36 -8.45 7.32 0.84
C VAL A 36 -8.03 6.00 0.19
N LEU A 37 -8.55 4.87 0.67
CA LEU A 37 -8.23 3.55 0.12
C LEU A 37 -8.78 3.38 -1.29
N ALA A 38 -9.97 3.90 -1.59
CA ALA A 38 -10.56 3.86 -2.93
C ALA A 38 -9.70 4.65 -3.93
N TRP A 39 -9.27 5.87 -3.56
CA TRP A 39 -8.35 6.65 -4.38
C TRP A 39 -7.03 5.92 -4.59
N TYR A 40 -6.44 5.37 -3.54
CA TYR A 40 -5.17 4.63 -3.63
C TYR A 40 -5.25 3.43 -4.59
N MET A 41 -6.36 2.69 -4.56
CA MET A 41 -6.57 1.55 -5.47
C MET A 41 -6.69 1.97 -6.93
N GLN A 42 -7.26 3.15 -7.21
CA GLN A 42 -7.30 3.71 -8.56
C GLN A 42 -5.88 4.03 -9.05
N GLU A 43 -5.05 4.63 -8.20
CA GLU A 43 -3.66 4.95 -8.52
C GLU A 43 -2.82 3.68 -8.78
N LEU A 44 -2.96 2.63 -7.96
CA LEU A 44 -2.29 1.36 -8.19
C LEU A 44 -2.66 0.74 -9.54
N LYS A 45 -3.94 0.78 -9.88
CA LYS A 45 -4.44 0.28 -11.17
C LYS A 45 -3.92 1.13 -12.33
N ALA A 46 -3.90 2.44 -12.20
CA ALA A 46 -3.36 3.36 -13.22
C ALA A 46 -1.86 3.14 -13.45
N ALA A 47 -1.11 2.86 -12.38
CA ALA A 47 0.31 2.52 -12.44
C ALA A 47 0.59 1.10 -12.96
N GLY A 48 -0.44 0.24 -13.05
CA GLY A 48 -0.26 -1.18 -13.36
C GLY A 48 0.59 -1.91 -12.32
N ALA A 49 0.48 -1.50 -11.05
CA ALA A 49 1.25 -2.05 -9.95
C ALA A 49 0.51 -3.22 -9.29
N ASP A 50 1.28 -4.26 -8.94
CA ASP A 50 0.79 -5.36 -8.13
C ASP A 50 1.06 -5.06 -6.65
N LEU A 51 0.04 -5.23 -5.81
CA LEU A 51 0.20 -5.15 -4.36
C LEU A 51 0.60 -6.53 -3.81
N VAL A 52 1.51 -6.56 -2.83
CA VAL A 52 1.95 -7.81 -2.18
C VAL A 52 2.08 -7.57 -0.67
N TRP A 53 1.57 -8.50 0.14
CA TRP A 53 1.74 -8.45 1.58
C TRP A 53 3.20 -8.68 2.00
N THR A 54 3.68 -7.92 2.98
CA THR A 54 4.97 -8.14 3.64
C THR A 54 4.84 -8.02 5.16
N SER A 55 5.82 -8.54 5.90
CA SER A 55 5.84 -8.34 7.34
C SER A 55 6.32 -6.93 7.68
N CYS A 56 5.77 -6.35 8.75
CA CYS A 56 6.16 -5.02 9.25
C CYS A 56 7.68 -4.88 9.46
N LYS A 57 8.34 -5.95 9.93
CA LYS A 57 9.81 -5.99 10.11
C LYS A 57 10.61 -5.86 8.82
N LYS A 58 10.01 -6.15 7.66
CA LYS A 58 10.64 -6.09 6.34
C LYS A 58 10.27 -4.82 5.55
N ASN A 59 9.32 -4.03 6.04
CA ASN A 59 8.89 -2.82 5.36
C ASN A 59 9.80 -1.63 5.78
N VAL A 60 10.68 -1.21 4.88
CA VAL A 60 11.60 -0.08 5.09
C VAL A 60 10.86 1.23 5.36
N ALA A 61 9.62 1.37 4.87
CA ALA A 61 8.80 2.54 5.17
C ALA A 61 8.59 2.74 6.67
N ASN A 62 8.54 1.67 7.47
CA ASN A 62 8.43 1.78 8.93
C ASN A 62 9.66 2.42 9.56
N VAL A 63 10.86 2.13 9.04
CA VAL A 63 12.10 2.78 9.49
C VAL A 63 12.09 4.26 9.12
N LEU A 64 11.70 4.58 7.88
CA LEU A 64 11.60 5.97 7.41
C LEU A 64 10.62 6.78 8.26
N MET A 65 9.46 6.20 8.58
CA MET A 65 8.47 6.85 9.43
C MET A 65 8.98 7.08 10.86
N LYS A 66 9.72 6.13 11.44
CA LYS A 66 10.36 6.32 12.77
C LYS A 66 11.40 7.43 12.76
N CYS A 67 12.14 7.61 11.67
CA CYS A 67 13.09 8.72 11.51
C CYS A 67 12.36 10.07 11.34
N ALA A 68 11.25 10.09 10.61
CA ALA A 68 10.47 11.30 10.36
C ALA A 68 9.67 11.75 11.60
N PHE A 69 9.24 10.80 12.43
CA PHE A 69 8.44 11.04 13.63
C PHE A 69 9.08 10.36 14.86
N PRO A 70 10.15 10.94 15.42
CA PRO A 70 10.78 10.40 16.61
C PRO A 70 9.78 10.40 17.78
N GLY A 71 9.32 9.21 18.17
CA GLY A 71 8.31 9.00 19.24
C GLY A 71 6.98 8.41 18.77
N GLY A 72 6.73 8.30 17.46
CA GLY A 72 5.50 7.75 16.90
C GLY A 72 5.67 6.32 16.39
N GLU A 73 5.63 5.34 17.28
CA GLU A 73 4.95 4.10 16.88
C GLU A 73 3.47 4.48 16.81
N LEU A 74 2.88 4.45 15.62
CA LEU A 74 1.43 4.41 15.50
C LEU A 74 1.01 3.08 16.13
N ALA A 75 0.72 3.13 17.42
CA ALA A 75 0.21 2.04 18.24
C ALA A 75 -1.14 1.55 17.71
#